data_AF-D5GER5-F1
#
_entry.id   AF-D5GER5-F1
#
_cell.length_a   1.000
_cell.length_b   1.000
_cell.length_c   1.000
_cell.angle_alpha   90.00
_cell.angle_beta   90.00
_cell.angle_gamma   90.00
#
_symmetry.space_group_name_H-M   'P 1'
#
loop_
_entity.id
_entity.type
_entity.pdbx_description
1 polymer ?
#
loop_
_entity_poly.entity_id
_entity_poly.type
_entity_poly.pdbx_seq_one_letter_code
_entity_poly.pdbx_strand_id
1 'polypeptide(L)'
;MDHVTNVRNMSVIAHVDHGKSTLTDSLVQRAGIISAAKAGEQRFTDTRQDEQDRCITIKSTAISLYAELSEEDCKDITQKTEGNHFLINLIDSPGHVDFSSEVTAALRVTDGALVVVDCVEGVCVQTETVLRQALSERIKPVCIINKVDRALLELQVSKEDLYQSFSRTVESVNVIVATYFDKALGDVQVYPYKGTVAFGSGLHGWAFTVRQFAGRYAKKFGVDKNKMMERLWGDNFFNPKTKKWTKTEVHDGKPLERAFNQFILDPIFRIFSAVMNFKKDEIPVLLEKLEITLKSDEKDLEGKALLKVVMRKFLPAADALMEMIVMHLPSPVTAQKYRLYWYPGL
;
A
#
# COMPACT_ATOMS: atom_id res chain seq x y z
N MET A 1 -19.70 16.70 8.31
CA MET A 1 -18.33 16.71 8.88
C MET A 1 -18.37 16.41 10.38
N ASP A 2 -19.47 15.85 10.88
CA ASP A 2 -19.76 15.79 12.32
C ASP A 2 -19.04 14.62 13.01
N HIS A 3 -18.70 13.56 12.26
CA HIS A 3 -17.96 12.39 12.74
C HIS A 3 -16.44 12.58 12.62
N VAL A 4 -15.87 13.48 13.42
CA VAL A 4 -14.42 13.80 13.41
C VAL A 4 -13.55 12.56 13.70
N THR A 5 -14.08 11.57 14.42
CA THR A 5 -13.43 10.28 14.68
C THR A 5 -13.19 9.43 13.42
N ASN A 6 -13.94 9.70 12.34
CA ASN A 6 -13.84 8.99 11.07
C ASN A 6 -13.07 9.77 10.00
N VAL A 7 -12.49 10.91 10.38
CA VAL A 7 -11.60 11.68 9.50
C VAL A 7 -10.19 11.12 9.60
N ARG A 8 -9.46 11.07 8.48
CA ARG A 8 -8.02 10.79 8.40
C ARG A 8 -7.35 11.88 7.59
N ASN A 9 -6.49 12.68 8.21
CA ASN A 9 -5.68 13.66 7.49
C ASN A 9 -4.31 13.06 7.23
N MET A 10 -3.90 12.98 5.97
CA MET A 10 -2.62 12.38 5.62
C MET A 10 -1.92 13.09 4.49
N SER A 11 -0.59 12.96 4.46
CA SER A 11 0.24 13.35 3.32
C SER A 11 0.86 12.13 2.65
N VAL A 12 1.37 12.31 1.44
CA VAL A 12 2.15 11.29 0.74
C VAL A 12 3.62 11.73 0.69
N ILE A 13 4.50 10.87 1.20
CA ILE A 13 5.95 11.08 1.26
C ILE A 13 6.60 10.14 0.26
N ALA A 14 7.45 10.66 -0.62
CA ALA A 14 8.17 9.86 -1.60
C ALA A 14 9.44 10.57 -2.05
N HIS A 15 10.42 9.79 -2.53
CA HIS A 15 11.49 10.34 -3.38
C HIS A 15 10.92 10.76 -4.74
N VAL A 16 11.63 11.64 -5.45
CA VAL A 16 11.35 11.95 -6.85
C VAL A 16 11.32 10.66 -7.66
N ASP A 17 10.38 10.58 -8.61
CA ASP A 17 10.14 9.42 -9.47
C ASP A 17 9.74 8.11 -8.79
N HIS A 18 9.47 8.06 -7.48
CA HIS A 18 8.95 6.85 -6.80
C HIS A 18 7.46 6.58 -7.06
N GLY A 19 6.82 7.38 -7.93
CA GLY A 19 5.45 7.16 -8.39
C GLY A 19 4.37 7.72 -7.46
N LYS A 20 4.69 8.77 -6.70
CA LYS A 20 3.78 9.47 -5.79
C LYS A 20 2.51 9.96 -6.48
N SER A 21 2.62 10.84 -7.49
CA SER A 21 1.47 11.40 -8.20
C SER A 21 0.60 10.31 -8.84
N THR A 22 1.24 9.32 -9.48
CA THR A 22 0.53 8.18 -10.10
C THR A 22 -0.26 7.35 -9.08
N LEU A 23 0.27 7.18 -7.87
CA LEU A 23 -0.43 6.48 -6.81
C LEU A 23 -1.62 7.30 -6.29
N THR A 24 -1.43 8.60 -6.10
CA THR A 24 -2.50 9.52 -5.70
C THR A 24 -3.61 9.54 -6.74
N ASP A 25 -3.30 9.62 -8.04
CA ASP A 25 -4.28 9.57 -9.13
C ASP A 25 -5.14 8.29 -9.09
N SER A 26 -4.54 7.14 -8.75
CA SER A 26 -5.26 5.87 -8.60
C SER A 26 -6.31 5.93 -7.49
N LEU A 27 -6.00 6.64 -6.39
CA LEU A 27 -6.94 6.88 -5.29
C LEU A 27 -8.08 7.82 -5.72
N VAL A 28 -7.74 8.91 -6.42
CA VAL A 28 -8.72 9.90 -6.90
C VAL A 28 -9.69 9.28 -7.92
N GLN A 29 -9.18 8.43 -8.81
CA GLN A 29 -9.98 7.69 -9.78
C GLN A 29 -11.05 6.83 -9.08
N ARG A 30 -10.65 6.07 -8.04
CA ARG A 30 -11.58 5.20 -7.31
C ARG A 30 -12.65 5.98 -6.57
N ALA A 31 -12.32 7.16 -6.04
CA ALA A 31 -13.26 8.04 -5.38
C ALA A 31 -14.33 8.65 -6.31
N GLY A 32 -14.31 8.31 -7.61
CA GLY A 32 -15.30 8.79 -8.59
C GLY A 32 -15.10 10.25 -9.01
N ILE A 33 -13.97 10.85 -8.61
CA ILE A 33 -13.62 12.24 -8.94
C ILE A 33 -13.11 12.34 -10.40
N ILE A 34 -12.56 11.25 -10.95
CA ILE A 34 -11.99 11.21 -12.31
C ILE A 34 -12.52 10.01 -13.11
N SER A 35 -12.76 10.21 -14.42
CA SER A 35 -13.08 9.15 -15.37
C SER A 35 -11.91 8.16 -15.55
N ALA A 36 -12.18 6.86 -15.57
CA ALA A 36 -11.17 5.81 -15.65
C ALA A 36 -10.20 5.89 -16.84
N ALA A 37 -10.60 6.54 -17.94
CA ALA A 37 -9.80 6.72 -19.14
C ALA A 37 -8.67 7.76 -19.02
N LYS A 38 -8.74 8.68 -18.04
CA LYS A 38 -7.73 9.75 -17.85
C LYS A 38 -6.69 9.45 -16.76
N ALA A 39 -6.92 8.40 -15.98
CA ALA A 39 -6.12 8.09 -14.80
C ALA A 39 -4.73 7.52 -15.18
N GLY A 40 -3.68 8.23 -14.77
CA GLY A 40 -2.27 7.86 -14.99
C GLY A 40 -1.63 8.46 -16.26
N GLU A 41 -2.41 9.02 -17.19
CA GLU A 41 -1.90 9.75 -18.38
C GLU A 41 -1.94 11.27 -18.17
N GLN A 42 -2.99 11.80 -17.53
CA GLN A 42 -3.06 13.18 -17.05
C GLN A 42 -3.00 13.14 -15.53
N ARG A 43 -1.83 13.44 -14.96
CA ARG A 43 -1.61 13.50 -13.51
C ARG A 43 -2.47 14.63 -12.94
N PHE A 44 -3.48 14.30 -12.16
CA PHE A 44 -4.50 15.27 -11.72
C PHE A 44 -3.99 16.15 -10.59
N THR A 45 -3.08 15.64 -9.77
CA THR A 45 -2.44 16.42 -8.70
C THR A 45 -1.44 17.44 -9.23
N ASP A 46 -0.88 17.19 -10.41
CA ASP A 46 0.04 18.08 -11.11
C ASP A 46 -0.78 19.10 -11.93
N THR A 47 -1.33 20.11 -11.25
CA THR A 47 -2.25 21.10 -11.83
C THR A 47 -1.58 22.12 -12.76
N ARG A 48 -0.26 22.33 -12.64
CA ARG A 48 0.48 23.30 -13.45
C ARG A 48 1.17 22.64 -14.64
N GLN A 49 1.33 23.38 -15.74
CA GLN A 49 1.99 22.87 -16.94
C GLN A 49 3.45 22.44 -16.68
N ASP A 50 4.18 23.19 -15.86
CA ASP A 50 5.56 22.88 -15.49
C ASP A 50 5.69 21.64 -14.59
N GLU A 51 4.66 21.33 -13.79
CA GLU A 51 4.59 20.08 -13.01
C GLU A 51 4.42 18.87 -13.93
N GLN A 52 3.52 18.98 -14.91
CA GLN A 52 3.24 17.93 -15.89
C GLN A 52 4.45 17.67 -16.80
N ASP A 53 5.06 18.73 -17.34
CA ASP A 53 6.19 18.64 -18.26
C ASP A 53 7.42 18.01 -17.59
N ARG A 54 7.62 18.29 -16.30
CA ARG A 54 8.78 17.81 -15.52
C ARG A 54 8.46 16.56 -14.70
N CYS A 55 7.22 16.10 -14.70
CA CYS A 55 6.78 14.96 -13.92
C CYS A 55 7.04 15.08 -12.39
N ILE A 56 6.99 16.31 -11.85
CA ILE A 56 7.20 16.60 -10.41
C ILE A 56 6.02 17.37 -9.82
N THR A 57 5.72 17.13 -8.54
CA THR A 57 4.77 17.95 -7.77
C THR A 57 5.48 19.19 -7.22
N ILE A 58 5.00 20.38 -7.58
CA ILE A 58 5.55 21.68 -7.13
C ILE A 58 4.66 22.29 -6.03
N LYS A 59 3.33 22.13 -6.12
CA LYS A 59 2.36 22.69 -5.16
C LYS A 59 1.56 21.63 -4.43
N SER A 60 1.24 21.91 -3.17
CA SER A 60 0.35 21.06 -2.39
C SER A 60 -1.10 21.14 -2.86
N THR A 61 -1.70 19.99 -3.21
CA THR A 61 -3.13 19.86 -3.51
C THR A 61 -3.84 19.04 -2.44
N ALA A 62 -5.05 19.47 -2.06
CA ALA A 62 -5.88 18.76 -1.09
C ALA A 62 -7.01 18.03 -1.79
N ILE A 63 -7.12 16.72 -1.55
CA ILE A 63 -8.15 15.86 -2.11
C ILE A 63 -8.87 15.13 -0.98
N SER A 64 -10.20 15.18 -0.98
CA SER A 64 -11.01 14.40 -0.05
C SER A 64 -11.49 13.11 -0.73
N LEU A 65 -11.18 11.98 -0.12
CA LEU A 65 -11.60 10.65 -0.56
C LEU A 65 -12.64 10.10 0.43
N TYR A 66 -13.67 9.48 -0.11
CA TYR A 66 -14.66 8.76 0.69
C TYR A 66 -14.34 7.27 0.67
N ALA A 67 -14.20 6.68 1.86
CA ALA A 67 -13.97 5.25 2.02
C ALA A 67 -15.09 4.65 2.86
N GLU A 68 -15.55 3.47 2.45
CA GLU A 68 -16.50 2.67 3.22
C GLU A 68 -15.83 1.33 3.55
N LEU A 69 -15.87 0.97 4.82
CA LEU A 69 -15.39 -0.33 5.29
C LEU A 69 -16.57 -1.25 5.63
N SER A 70 -16.29 -2.56 5.66
CA SER A 70 -17.25 -3.52 6.18
C SER A 70 -17.39 -3.37 7.69
N GLU A 71 -18.55 -3.69 8.26
CA GLU A 71 -18.73 -3.71 9.71
C GLU A 71 -17.78 -4.69 10.43
N GLU A 72 -17.35 -5.76 9.73
CA GLU A 72 -16.35 -6.71 10.23
C GLU A 72 -14.99 -6.02 10.37
N ASP A 73 -14.57 -5.26 9.38
CA ASP A 73 -13.28 -4.54 9.41
C ASP A 73 -13.27 -3.37 10.39
N CYS A 74 -14.39 -2.68 10.58
CA CYS A 74 -14.51 -1.61 11.57
C CYS A 74 -14.20 -2.07 13.00
N LYS A 75 -14.46 -3.34 13.33
CA LYS A 75 -14.18 -3.92 14.67
C LYS A 75 -12.70 -4.05 14.97
N ASP A 76 -11.87 -4.15 13.94
CA ASP A 76 -10.42 -4.26 14.08
C ASP A 76 -9.75 -2.89 14.26
N ILE A 77 -10.49 -1.78 14.12
CA ILE A 77 -9.97 -0.43 14.31
C ILE A 77 -9.74 -0.19 15.81
N THR A 78 -8.50 0.17 16.17
CA THR A 78 -8.07 0.33 17.57
C THR A 78 -8.53 1.62 18.24
N GLN A 79 -9.08 2.55 17.47
CA GLN A 79 -9.54 3.86 17.92
C GLN A 79 -11.06 4.00 17.81
N LYS A 80 -11.65 4.91 18.60
CA LYS A 80 -13.08 5.20 18.52
C LYS A 80 -13.45 5.63 17.10
N THR A 81 -14.47 5.00 16.54
CA THR A 81 -15.07 5.32 15.24
C THR A 81 -16.59 5.25 15.36
N GLU A 82 -17.31 5.90 14.44
CA GLU A 82 -18.77 6.00 14.45
C GLU A 82 -19.32 5.57 13.08
N GLY A 83 -19.92 4.38 12.99
CA GLY A 83 -20.33 3.80 11.70
C GLY A 83 -19.14 3.35 10.85
N ASN A 84 -19.40 3.15 9.56
CA ASN A 84 -18.46 2.50 8.62
C ASN A 84 -17.97 3.40 7.49
N HIS A 85 -18.34 4.69 7.53
CA HIS A 85 -18.00 5.68 6.52
C HIS A 85 -16.87 6.59 6.99
N PHE A 86 -15.86 6.78 6.15
CA PHE A 86 -14.64 7.51 6.48
C PHE A 86 -14.32 8.58 5.45
N LEU A 87 -13.82 9.71 5.93
CA LEU A 87 -13.34 10.80 5.10
C LEU A 87 -11.81 10.88 5.22
N ILE A 88 -11.12 10.69 4.10
CA ILE A 88 -9.67 10.76 4.05
C ILE A 88 -9.30 12.04 3.31
N ASN A 89 -8.64 12.97 4.01
CA ASN A 89 -8.07 14.17 3.41
C ASN A 89 -6.61 13.88 3.07
N LEU A 90 -6.32 13.79 1.78
CA LEU A 90 -4.99 13.60 1.23
C LEU A 90 -4.42 14.95 0.84
N ILE A 91 -3.23 15.26 1.36
CA ILE A 91 -2.44 16.44 1.00
C ILE A 91 -1.22 15.96 0.24
N ASP A 92 -1.15 16.30 -1.04
CA ASP A 92 -0.02 15.89 -1.87
C ASP A 92 1.15 16.85 -1.68
N SER A 93 2.13 16.51 -0.84
CA SER A 93 3.29 17.38 -0.56
C SER A 93 4.39 17.23 -1.62
N PRO A 94 5.09 18.30 -2.05
CA PRO A 94 6.21 18.20 -3.00
C PRO A 94 7.26 17.15 -2.61
N GLY A 95 7.79 16.41 -3.60
CA GLY A 95 8.83 15.39 -3.37
C GLY A 95 10.27 15.93 -3.48
N HIS A 96 10.44 17.15 -4.00
CA HIS A 96 11.75 17.74 -4.29
C HIS A 96 12.28 18.55 -3.11
N VAL A 97 13.59 18.49 -2.86
CA VAL A 97 14.28 19.16 -1.74
C VAL A 97 14.10 20.69 -1.72
N ASP A 98 13.95 21.28 -2.91
CA ASP A 98 13.80 22.73 -3.09
C ASP A 98 12.49 23.29 -2.51
N PHE A 99 11.50 22.44 -2.23
CA PHE A 99 10.18 22.85 -1.70
C PHE A 99 9.97 22.45 -0.23
N SER A 100 11.07 22.37 0.53
CA SER A 100 11.05 21.94 1.94
C SER A 100 10.12 22.74 2.87
N SER A 101 9.88 24.02 2.59
CA SER A 101 8.93 24.86 3.35
C SER A 101 7.48 24.42 3.15
N GLU A 102 7.07 24.08 1.92
CA GLU A 102 5.74 23.53 1.63
C GLU A 102 5.57 22.14 2.23
N VAL A 103 6.59 21.28 2.14
CA VAL A 103 6.57 19.94 2.75
C VAL A 103 6.34 20.03 4.26
N THR A 104 7.06 20.92 4.94
CA THR A 104 6.91 21.12 6.39
C THR A 104 5.50 21.62 6.73
N ALA A 105 4.96 22.57 5.94
CA ALA A 105 3.61 23.07 6.15
C ALA A 105 2.54 21.97 5.98
N ALA A 106 2.68 21.13 4.94
CA ALA A 106 1.79 19.99 4.70
C ALA A 106 1.84 18.98 5.85
N LEU A 107 3.04 18.65 6.36
CA LEU A 107 3.21 17.70 7.47
C LEU A 107 2.58 18.23 8.78
N ARG A 108 2.64 19.53 9.04
CA ARG A 108 2.04 20.11 10.26
C ARG A 108 0.53 19.98 10.33
N VAL A 109 -0.15 19.90 9.19
CA VAL A 109 -1.62 19.78 9.12
C VAL A 109 -2.11 18.34 8.95
N THR A 110 -1.21 17.36 8.75
CA THR A 110 -1.57 15.94 8.58
C THR A 110 -1.28 15.14 9.84
N ASP A 111 -2.09 14.12 10.10
CA ASP A 111 -2.01 13.26 11.28
C ASP A 111 -1.29 11.93 11.00
N GLY A 112 -1.24 11.54 9.71
CA GLY A 112 -0.51 10.39 9.22
C GLY A 112 0.20 10.67 7.90
N ALA A 113 1.08 9.74 7.49
CA ALA A 113 1.78 9.83 6.21
C ALA A 113 1.86 8.48 5.52
N LEU A 114 1.63 8.46 4.21
CA LEU A 114 1.89 7.32 3.35
C LEU A 114 3.28 7.46 2.72
N VAL A 115 4.21 6.61 3.14
CA VAL A 115 5.57 6.56 2.62
C VAL A 115 5.59 5.65 1.40
N VAL A 116 5.91 6.20 0.24
CA VAL A 116 6.05 5.47 -1.04
C VAL A 116 7.53 5.18 -1.26
N VAL A 117 7.86 3.91 -1.42
CA VAL A 117 9.23 3.43 -1.62
C VAL A 117 9.28 2.57 -2.88
N ASP A 118 10.27 2.79 -3.75
CA ASP A 118 10.46 1.97 -4.94
C ASP A 118 10.96 0.55 -4.57
N CYS A 119 10.37 -0.48 -5.18
CA CYS A 119 10.77 -1.89 -4.99
C CYS A 119 12.20 -2.21 -5.46
N VAL A 120 12.73 -1.45 -6.42
CA VAL A 120 14.04 -1.64 -7.05
C VAL A 120 15.08 -0.74 -6.41
N GLU A 121 14.79 0.56 -6.28
CA GLU A 121 15.74 1.53 -5.72
C GLU A 121 15.81 1.50 -4.19
N GLY A 122 14.72 1.10 -3.52
CA GLY A 122 14.62 1.11 -2.07
C GLY A 122 14.49 2.52 -1.48
N VAL A 123 15.00 2.70 -0.26
CA VAL A 123 14.87 3.97 0.46
C VAL A 123 15.99 4.94 0.04
N CYS A 124 15.60 6.10 -0.50
CA CYS A 124 16.52 7.15 -0.91
C CYS A 124 16.59 8.30 0.12
N VAL A 125 17.58 9.19 -0.04
CA VAL A 125 17.86 10.30 0.90
C VAL A 125 16.66 11.23 1.12
N GLN A 126 15.85 11.49 0.08
CA GLN A 126 14.66 12.33 0.24
C GLN A 126 13.57 11.64 1.06
N THR A 127 13.34 10.34 0.83
CA THR A 127 12.41 9.54 1.64
C THR A 127 12.82 9.60 3.11
N GLU A 128 14.11 9.40 3.41
CA GLU A 128 14.63 9.53 4.78
C GLU A 128 14.44 10.94 5.36
N THR A 129 14.79 11.97 4.59
CA THR A 129 14.73 13.36 5.05
C THR A 129 13.31 13.79 5.40
N VAL A 130 12.34 13.48 4.54
CA VAL A 130 10.94 13.85 4.73
C VAL A 130 10.27 12.95 5.79
N LEU A 131 10.61 11.66 5.83
CA LEU A 131 10.13 10.76 6.88
C LEU A 131 10.62 11.22 8.26
N ARG A 132 11.87 11.65 8.38
CA ARG A 132 12.41 12.25 9.61
C ARG A 132 11.63 13.50 10.02
N GLN A 133 11.35 14.41 9.07
CA GLN A 133 10.53 15.60 9.35
C GLN A 133 9.13 15.21 9.84
N ALA A 134 8.52 14.20 9.22
CA ALA A 134 7.20 13.71 9.61
C ALA A 134 7.21 13.13 11.04
N LEU A 135 8.24 12.35 11.40
CA LEU A 135 8.41 11.81 12.74
C LEU A 135 8.62 12.90 13.79
N SER A 136 9.41 13.94 13.47
CA SER A 136 9.58 15.12 14.35
C SER A 136 8.27 15.87 14.59
N GLU A 137 7.36 15.89 13.61
CA GLU A 137 6.01 16.46 13.73
C GLU A 137 4.99 15.45 14.32
N ARG A 138 5.47 14.31 14.83
CA ARG A 138 4.69 13.24 15.46
C ARG A 138 3.62 12.63 14.53
N ILE A 139 3.98 12.44 13.27
CA ILE A 139 3.10 11.85 12.27
C ILE A 139 3.32 10.34 12.22
N LYS A 140 2.24 9.56 12.17
CA LYS A 140 2.33 8.09 12.05
C LYS A 140 2.51 7.67 10.59
N PRO A 141 3.59 6.95 10.24
CA PRO A 141 3.79 6.46 8.89
C PRO A 141 3.05 5.13 8.64
N VAL A 142 2.56 4.96 7.42
CA VAL A 142 2.27 3.68 6.78
C VAL A 142 3.08 3.60 5.49
N CYS A 143 3.40 2.42 5.00
CA CYS A 143 4.32 2.26 3.87
C CYS A 143 3.65 1.56 2.69
N ILE A 144 3.99 1.97 1.47
CA ILE A 144 3.73 1.22 0.25
C ILE A 144 5.03 1.03 -0.53
N ILE A 145 5.34 -0.23 -0.84
CA ILE A 145 6.40 -0.59 -1.78
C ILE A 145 5.80 -0.60 -3.19
N ASN A 146 6.19 0.38 -3.99
CA ASN A 146 5.67 0.67 -5.32
C ASN A 146 6.58 0.12 -6.42
N LYS A 147 6.10 0.16 -7.67
CA LYS A 147 6.78 -0.34 -8.87
C LYS A 147 7.13 -1.83 -8.84
N VAL A 148 6.33 -2.63 -8.13
CA VAL A 148 6.50 -4.09 -8.09
C VAL A 148 6.36 -4.72 -9.49
N ASP A 149 5.63 -4.09 -10.40
CA ASP A 149 5.52 -4.49 -11.79
C ASP A 149 6.87 -4.54 -12.52
N ARG A 150 7.80 -3.63 -12.21
CA ARG A 150 9.15 -3.65 -12.80
C ARG A 150 9.95 -4.87 -12.36
N ALA A 151 9.86 -5.21 -11.07
CA ALA A 151 10.50 -6.43 -10.56
C ALA A 151 9.97 -7.70 -11.24
N LEU A 152 8.66 -7.74 -11.52
CA LEU A 152 8.00 -8.89 -12.15
C LEU A 152 8.21 -8.97 -13.67
N LEU A 153 8.18 -7.84 -14.38
CA LEU A 153 8.20 -7.79 -15.85
C LEU A 153 9.59 -7.56 -16.43
N GLU A 154 10.37 -6.66 -15.84
CA GLU A 154 11.67 -6.24 -16.35
C GLU A 154 12.78 -7.12 -15.78
N LEU A 155 12.81 -7.26 -14.45
CA LEU A 155 13.87 -8.00 -13.76
C LEU A 155 13.59 -9.52 -13.67
N GLN A 156 12.32 -9.92 -13.82
CA GLN A 156 11.87 -11.31 -13.73
C GLN A 156 12.41 -12.05 -12.50
N VAL A 157 12.42 -11.36 -11.35
CA VAL A 157 12.97 -11.91 -10.10
C VAL A 157 12.18 -13.12 -9.62
N SER A 158 12.84 -14.02 -8.88
CA SER A 158 12.16 -15.14 -8.25
C SER A 158 11.23 -14.67 -7.12
N LYS A 159 10.27 -15.51 -6.72
CA LYS A 159 9.36 -15.22 -5.61
C LYS A 159 10.11 -14.94 -4.30
N GLU A 160 11.16 -15.72 -4.01
CA GLU A 160 11.94 -15.53 -2.79
C GLU A 160 12.80 -14.26 -2.86
N ASP A 161 13.43 -13.97 -4.00
CA ASP A 161 14.22 -12.74 -4.15
C ASP A 161 13.35 -11.49 -4.00
N LEU A 162 12.12 -11.53 -4.54
CA LEU A 162 11.16 -10.44 -4.38
C LEU A 162 10.75 -10.26 -2.91
N TYR A 163 10.46 -11.36 -2.21
CA TYR A 163 10.16 -11.33 -0.78
C TYR A 163 11.33 -10.77 0.04
N GLN A 164 12.56 -11.19 -0.25
CA GLN A 164 13.76 -10.67 0.43
C GLN A 164 13.97 -9.19 0.14
N SER A 165 13.69 -8.74 -1.09
CA SER A 165 13.71 -7.30 -1.42
C SER A 165 12.69 -6.53 -0.58
N PHE A 166 11.45 -7.01 -0.50
CA PHE A 166 10.42 -6.42 0.35
C PHE A 166 10.84 -6.35 1.82
N SER A 167 11.39 -7.44 2.37
CA SER A 167 11.84 -7.50 3.75
C SER A 167 12.95 -6.48 4.03
N ARG A 168 13.96 -6.40 3.16
CA ARG A 168 15.05 -5.42 3.28
C ARG A 168 14.55 -3.99 3.22
N THR A 169 13.60 -3.69 2.33
CA THR A 169 13.02 -2.35 2.22
C THR A 169 12.24 -1.96 3.47
N VAL A 170 11.42 -2.87 4.00
CA VAL A 170 10.68 -2.67 5.26
C VAL A 170 11.64 -2.44 6.43
N GLU A 171 12.70 -3.25 6.51
CA GLU A 171 13.75 -3.09 7.52
C GLU A 171 14.45 -1.73 7.41
N SER A 172 14.83 -1.30 6.20
CA SER A 172 15.45 0.00 5.97
C SER A 172 14.57 1.16 6.44
N VAL A 173 13.26 1.10 6.17
CA VAL A 173 12.30 2.09 6.68
C VAL A 173 12.26 2.06 8.22
N ASN A 174 12.21 0.87 8.82
CA ASN A 174 12.17 0.71 10.27
C ASN A 174 13.44 1.18 10.98
N VAL A 175 14.62 1.06 10.35
CA VAL A 175 15.86 1.63 10.88
C VAL A 175 15.74 3.15 11.05
N ILE A 176 15.20 3.85 10.05
CA ILE A 176 14.95 5.30 10.12
C ILE A 176 13.95 5.61 11.23
N VAL A 177 12.82 4.90 11.26
CA VAL A 177 11.77 5.11 12.27
C VAL A 177 12.31 4.88 13.69
N ALA A 178 13.10 3.84 13.90
CA ALA A 178 13.69 3.52 15.20
C ALA A 178 14.75 4.54 15.64
N THR A 179 15.50 5.12 14.69
CA THR A 179 16.52 6.14 14.97
C THR A 179 15.90 7.43 15.51
N TYR A 180 14.71 7.80 15.03
CA TYR A 180 13.98 9.01 15.45
C TYR A 180 12.80 8.68 16.38
N PHE A 181 12.98 7.71 17.26
CA PHE A 181 11.95 7.31 18.21
C PHE A 181 11.54 8.45 19.15
N ASP A 182 10.23 8.71 19.24
CA ASP A 182 9.62 9.58 20.24
C ASP A 182 8.74 8.74 21.18
N LYS A 183 9.03 8.81 22.49
CA LYS A 183 8.29 8.10 23.53
C LYS A 183 6.79 8.43 23.54
N ALA A 184 6.40 9.65 23.17
CA ALA A 184 5.01 10.06 23.08
C ALA A 184 4.27 9.40 21.91
N LEU A 185 4.98 9.04 20.85
CA LEU A 185 4.41 8.37 19.68
C LEU A 185 4.29 6.86 19.86
N GLY A 186 5.19 6.28 20.66
CA GLY A 186 5.30 4.85 20.87
C GLY A 186 5.89 4.12 19.65
N ASP A 187 5.56 2.84 19.50
CA ASP A 187 5.97 2.06 18.33
C ASP A 187 5.18 2.47 17.09
N VAL A 188 5.88 3.10 16.14
CA VAL A 188 5.34 3.49 14.84
C VAL A 188 6.10 2.85 13.68
N GLN A 189 6.86 1.78 13.96
CA GLN A 189 7.47 0.98 12.91
C GLN A 189 6.40 0.32 12.03
N VAL A 190 6.76 0.04 10.79
CA VAL A 190 5.89 -0.59 9.81
C VAL A 190 6.12 -2.10 9.78
N TYR A 191 5.03 -2.86 9.85
CA TYR A 191 5.02 -4.31 9.91
C TYR A 191 4.01 -4.88 8.91
N PRO A 192 4.46 -5.65 7.90
CA PRO A 192 3.55 -6.28 6.93
C PRO A 192 2.51 -7.18 7.60
N TYR A 193 2.91 -7.95 8.62
CA TYR A 193 2.01 -8.81 9.38
C TYR A 193 1.02 -8.05 10.28
N LYS A 194 1.18 -6.74 10.49
CA LYS A 194 0.18 -5.88 11.13
C LYS A 194 -0.69 -5.13 10.12
N GLY A 195 -0.40 -5.24 8.81
CA GLY A 195 -1.16 -4.57 7.74
C GLY A 195 -0.73 -3.14 7.44
N THR A 196 0.34 -2.62 8.04
CA THR A 196 0.82 -1.24 7.81
C THR A 196 1.71 -1.09 6.57
N VAL A 197 1.88 -2.16 5.79
CA VAL A 197 2.67 -2.19 4.56
C VAL A 197 1.82 -2.74 3.42
N ALA A 198 1.72 -1.95 2.36
CA ALA A 198 1.16 -2.36 1.08
C ALA A 198 2.26 -2.63 0.06
N PHE A 199 1.97 -3.49 -0.92
CA PHE A 199 2.85 -3.82 -2.04
C PHE A 199 2.06 -3.66 -3.33
N GLY A 200 2.63 -3.02 -4.35
CA GLY A 200 1.90 -2.85 -5.60
C GLY A 200 2.57 -2.01 -6.67
N SER A 201 1.74 -1.57 -7.60
CA SER A 201 2.09 -0.72 -8.73
C SER A 201 1.02 0.35 -8.91
N GLY A 202 1.39 1.61 -8.66
CA GLY A 202 0.54 2.77 -8.97
C GLY A 202 0.22 2.85 -10.45
N LEU A 203 1.19 2.57 -11.33
CA LEU A 203 1.02 2.65 -12.79
C LEU A 203 -0.02 1.66 -13.31
N HIS A 204 0.04 0.41 -12.84
CA HIS A 204 -0.95 -0.60 -13.21
C HIS A 204 -2.23 -0.48 -12.36
N GLY A 205 -2.21 0.24 -11.24
CA GLY A 205 -3.38 0.50 -10.39
C GLY A 205 -3.77 -0.69 -9.51
N TRP A 206 -2.82 -1.54 -9.14
CA TRP A 206 -3.04 -2.65 -8.22
C TRP A 206 -2.12 -2.57 -7.01
N ALA A 207 -2.63 -2.91 -5.84
CA ALA A 207 -1.85 -3.03 -4.62
C ALA A 207 -2.57 -3.99 -3.66
N PHE A 208 -1.81 -4.53 -2.71
CA PHE A 208 -2.36 -5.39 -1.69
C PHE A 208 -1.65 -5.21 -0.36
N THR A 209 -2.35 -5.55 0.72
CA THR A 209 -1.75 -5.76 2.05
C THR A 209 -1.84 -7.24 2.42
N VAL A 210 -1.03 -7.67 3.39
CA VAL A 210 -1.14 -9.04 3.95
C VAL A 210 -2.53 -9.27 4.55
N ARG A 211 -3.17 -8.22 5.08
CA ARG A 211 -4.50 -8.25 5.70
C ARG A 211 -5.60 -8.72 4.74
N GLN A 212 -5.58 -8.25 3.50
CA GLN A 212 -6.57 -8.65 2.48
C GLN A 212 -6.50 -10.14 2.16
N PHE A 213 -5.28 -10.68 1.99
CA PHE A 213 -5.07 -12.11 1.78
C PHE A 213 -5.38 -12.93 3.03
N ALA A 214 -5.07 -12.42 4.22
CA ALA A 214 -5.44 -13.05 5.46
C ALA A 214 -6.95 -13.19 5.60
N GLY A 215 -7.75 -12.17 5.24
CA GLY A 215 -9.21 -12.27 5.25
C GLY A 215 -9.75 -13.37 4.33
N ARG A 216 -9.17 -13.52 3.13
CA ARG A 216 -9.53 -14.58 2.17
C ARG A 216 -9.17 -15.98 2.68
N TYR A 217 -7.96 -16.14 3.22
CA TYR A 217 -7.46 -17.45 3.64
C TYR A 217 -7.86 -17.88 5.05
N ALA A 218 -8.10 -16.93 5.97
CA ALA A 218 -8.58 -17.20 7.33
C ALA A 218 -9.86 -18.05 7.31
N LYS A 219 -10.84 -17.65 6.49
CA LYS A 219 -12.11 -18.38 6.30
C LYS A 219 -11.88 -19.78 5.72
N LYS A 220 -10.96 -19.91 4.75
CA LYS A 220 -10.63 -21.19 4.12
C LYS A 220 -9.91 -22.17 5.05
N PHE A 221 -9.03 -21.69 5.92
CA PHE A 221 -8.26 -22.50 6.85
C PHE A 221 -8.94 -22.66 8.23
N GLY A 222 -10.03 -21.93 8.50
CA GLY A 222 -10.68 -21.93 9.81
C GLY A 222 -9.79 -21.34 10.91
N VAL A 223 -9.00 -20.31 10.58
CA VAL A 223 -8.04 -19.67 11.49
C VAL A 223 -8.42 -18.20 11.65
N ASP A 224 -8.19 -17.64 12.84
CA ASP A 224 -8.34 -16.20 13.08
C ASP A 224 -7.55 -15.34 12.09
N LYS A 225 -8.12 -14.20 11.68
CA LYS A 225 -7.54 -13.29 10.67
C LYS A 225 -6.17 -12.77 11.11
N ASN A 226 -6.02 -12.35 12.37
CA ASN A 226 -4.75 -11.82 12.88
C ASN A 226 -3.67 -12.92 12.94
N LYS A 227 -4.02 -14.12 13.40
CA LYS A 227 -3.11 -15.28 13.35
C LYS A 227 -2.72 -15.65 11.92
N MET A 228 -3.63 -15.50 10.96
CA MET A 228 -3.32 -15.74 9.55
C MET A 228 -2.36 -14.69 9.00
N MET A 229 -2.50 -13.41 9.40
CA MET A 229 -1.56 -12.34 9.00
C MET A 229 -0.13 -12.64 9.48
N GLU A 230 0.03 -13.08 10.73
CA GLU A 230 1.33 -13.50 11.26
C GLU A 230 1.95 -14.66 10.48
N ARG A 231 1.12 -15.63 10.05
CA ARG A 231 1.55 -16.80 9.27
C ARG A 231 1.91 -16.48 7.83
N LEU A 232 1.35 -15.42 7.26
CA LEU A 232 1.57 -15.05 5.86
C LEU A 232 2.86 -14.25 5.65
N TRP A 233 3.57 -13.85 6.70
CA TRP A 233 4.82 -13.10 6.62
C TRP A 233 5.92 -13.75 7.46
N GLY A 234 7.19 -13.49 7.17
CA GLY A 234 8.31 -14.04 7.93
C GLY A 234 8.67 -15.48 7.55
N ASP A 235 9.44 -16.13 8.41
CA ASP A 235 9.85 -17.53 8.29
C ASP A 235 8.73 -18.48 8.70
N ASN A 236 7.63 -18.41 7.96
CA ASN A 236 6.48 -19.28 8.08
C ASN A 236 6.30 -20.04 6.78
N PHE A 237 6.13 -21.36 6.90
CA PHE A 237 6.02 -22.30 5.79
C PHE A 237 4.77 -23.15 5.98
N PHE A 238 4.10 -23.49 4.88
CA PHE A 238 2.95 -24.39 4.89
C PHE A 238 3.27 -25.64 4.10
N ASN A 239 3.10 -26.81 4.71
CA ASN A 239 3.27 -28.07 4.03
C ASN A 239 1.92 -28.56 3.47
N PRO A 240 1.74 -28.62 2.14
CA PRO A 240 0.47 -29.03 1.54
C PRO A 240 0.10 -30.48 1.80
N LYS A 241 1.08 -31.35 2.05
CA LYS A 241 0.88 -32.79 2.29
C LYS A 241 0.37 -33.05 3.70
N THR A 242 1.01 -32.43 4.70
CA THR A 242 0.63 -32.60 6.11
C THR A 242 -0.44 -31.60 6.56
N LYS A 243 -0.69 -30.56 5.75
CA LYS A 243 -1.56 -29.41 6.05
C LYS A 243 -1.18 -28.69 7.35
N LYS A 244 0.11 -28.71 7.71
CA LYS A 244 0.64 -28.09 8.93
C LYS A 244 1.51 -26.89 8.60
N TRP A 245 1.48 -25.93 9.51
CA TRP A 245 2.37 -24.77 9.53
C TRP A 245 3.67 -25.15 10.25
N THR A 246 4.80 -24.67 9.76
CA THR A 246 6.11 -24.83 10.40
C THR A 246 6.93 -23.55 10.23
N LYS A 247 7.92 -23.37 11.10
CA LYS A 247 8.95 -22.32 10.98
C LYS A 247 10.23 -22.82 10.34
N THR A 248 10.33 -24.13 10.07
CA THR A 248 11.48 -24.72 9.40
C THR A 248 11.27 -24.74 7.89
N GLU A 249 12.26 -24.27 7.16
CA GLU A 249 12.28 -24.28 5.69
C GLU A 249 12.36 -25.69 5.11
N VAL A 250 12.79 -26.69 5.89
CA VAL A 250 12.93 -28.07 5.41
C VAL A 250 11.97 -29.00 6.14
N HIS A 251 11.36 -29.91 5.38
CA HIS A 251 10.59 -31.03 5.91
C HIS A 251 10.91 -32.30 5.12
N ASP A 252 11.32 -33.37 5.79
CA ASP A 252 11.74 -34.64 5.19
C ASP A 252 12.80 -34.48 4.08
N GLY A 253 13.78 -33.58 4.32
CA GLY A 253 14.85 -33.30 3.36
C GLY A 253 14.43 -32.52 2.11
N LYS A 254 13.17 -32.05 2.02
CA LYS A 254 12.68 -31.21 0.92
C LYS A 254 12.46 -29.77 1.39
N PRO A 255 12.87 -28.77 0.59
CA PRO A 255 12.57 -27.38 0.89
C PRO A 255 11.06 -27.16 0.79
N LEU A 256 10.53 -26.42 1.75
CA LEU A 256 9.17 -25.90 1.78
C LEU A 256 9.19 -24.48 1.23
N GLU A 257 8.16 -24.15 0.47
CA GLU A 257 7.98 -22.79 -0.02
C GLU A 257 7.43 -21.91 1.11
N ARG A 258 8.01 -20.70 1.25
CA ARG A 258 7.53 -19.68 2.19
C ARG A 258 6.06 -19.39 1.97
N ALA A 259 5.31 -19.21 3.06
CA ALA A 259 3.87 -18.98 3.00
C ALA A 259 3.50 -17.73 2.19
N PHE A 260 4.26 -16.63 2.35
CA PHE A 260 4.06 -15.43 1.54
C PHE A 260 4.17 -15.75 0.04
N ASN A 261 5.20 -16.49 -0.35
CA ASN A 261 5.44 -16.84 -1.75
C ASN A 261 4.31 -17.74 -2.28
N GLN A 262 3.93 -18.75 -1.51
CA GLN A 262 2.93 -19.74 -1.92
C GLN A 262 1.51 -19.17 -2.00
N PHE A 263 1.10 -18.34 -1.04
CA PHE A 263 -0.29 -17.88 -0.92
C PHE A 263 -0.53 -16.49 -1.52
N ILE A 264 0.48 -15.64 -1.58
CA ILE A 264 0.33 -14.25 -2.06
C ILE A 264 0.99 -14.08 -3.42
N LEU A 265 2.29 -14.43 -3.55
CA LEU A 265 3.01 -14.20 -4.80
C LEU A 265 2.64 -15.20 -5.89
N ASP A 266 2.44 -16.48 -5.58
CA ASP A 266 2.19 -17.52 -6.58
C ASP A 266 0.99 -17.22 -7.49
N PRO A 267 -0.19 -16.80 -6.98
CA PRO A 267 -1.29 -16.36 -7.84
C PRO A 267 -0.90 -15.18 -8.74
N ILE A 268 -0.18 -14.19 -8.21
CA ILE A 268 0.25 -13.00 -8.95
C ILE A 268 1.22 -13.41 -10.08
N PHE A 269 2.24 -14.20 -9.77
CA PHE A 269 3.21 -14.70 -10.75
C PHE A 269 2.54 -15.53 -11.84
N ARG A 270 1.55 -16.35 -11.50
CA ARG A 270 0.79 -17.12 -12.50
C ARG A 270 -0.04 -16.21 -13.41
N ILE A 271 -0.67 -15.15 -12.90
CA ILE A 271 -1.35 -14.15 -13.75
C ILE A 271 -0.36 -13.53 -14.72
N PHE A 272 0.77 -13.00 -14.21
CA PHE A 272 1.78 -12.35 -15.03
C PHE A 272 2.33 -13.31 -16.10
N SER A 273 2.68 -14.54 -15.73
CA SER A 273 3.20 -15.55 -16.65
C SER A 273 2.17 -15.97 -17.69
N ALA A 274 0.91 -16.21 -17.31
CA ALA A 274 -0.12 -16.64 -18.25
C ALA A 274 -0.47 -15.55 -19.26
N VAL A 275 -0.64 -14.31 -18.80
CA VAL A 275 -1.01 -13.17 -19.65
C VAL A 275 0.15 -12.75 -20.56
N MET A 276 1.38 -12.64 -20.04
CA MET A 276 2.53 -12.17 -20.82
C MET A 276 3.03 -13.22 -21.84
N ASN A 277 2.82 -14.51 -21.56
CA ASN A 277 3.16 -15.59 -22.49
C ASN A 277 1.98 -16.02 -23.37
N PHE A 278 0.89 -15.23 -23.41
CA PHE A 278 -0.27 -15.45 -24.27
C PHE A 278 -0.88 -16.86 -24.13
N LYS A 279 -0.93 -17.40 -22.91
CA LYS A 279 -1.48 -18.72 -22.63
C LYS A 279 -3.02 -18.71 -22.63
N LYS A 280 -3.62 -18.60 -23.81
CA LYS A 280 -5.06 -18.38 -24.01
C LYS A 280 -5.94 -19.45 -23.36
N ASP A 281 -5.45 -20.68 -23.22
CA ASP A 281 -6.20 -21.77 -22.57
C ASP A 281 -6.14 -21.71 -21.03
N GLU A 282 -5.05 -21.20 -20.46
CA GLU A 282 -4.86 -21.12 -19.00
C GLU A 282 -5.54 -19.88 -18.40
N ILE A 283 -5.61 -18.77 -19.15
CA ILE A 283 -6.12 -17.48 -18.65
C ILE A 283 -7.58 -17.61 -18.14
N PRO A 284 -8.56 -18.14 -18.90
CA PRO A 284 -9.94 -18.22 -18.43
C PRO A 284 -10.10 -19.05 -17.16
N VAL A 285 -9.40 -20.19 -17.09
CA VAL A 285 -9.41 -21.10 -15.93
C VAL A 285 -8.82 -20.41 -14.70
N LEU A 286 -7.79 -19.60 -14.88
CA LEU A 286 -7.15 -18.86 -13.80
C LEU A 286 -8.05 -17.72 -13.30
N LEU A 287 -8.68 -16.97 -14.21
CA LEU A 287 -9.61 -15.89 -13.86
C LEU A 287 -10.83 -16.41 -13.11
N GLU A 288 -11.38 -17.56 -13.52
CA GLU A 288 -12.50 -18.21 -12.83
C GLU A 288 -12.13 -18.61 -11.39
N LYS A 289 -10.96 -19.25 -11.20
CA LYS A 289 -10.46 -19.63 -9.85
C LYS A 289 -10.21 -18.45 -8.92
N LEU A 290 -9.94 -17.27 -9.47
CA LEU A 290 -9.73 -16.04 -8.72
C LEU A 290 -10.98 -15.17 -8.66
N GLU A 291 -12.12 -15.66 -9.18
CA GLU A 291 -13.41 -14.97 -9.20
C GLU A 291 -13.36 -13.61 -9.93
N ILE A 292 -12.51 -13.50 -10.96
CA ILE A 292 -12.32 -12.29 -11.76
C ILE A 292 -13.20 -12.37 -13.01
N THR A 293 -14.12 -11.41 -13.16
CA THR A 293 -15.00 -11.31 -14.34
C THR A 293 -14.53 -10.23 -15.29
N LEU A 294 -14.39 -10.57 -16.58
CA LEU A 294 -14.06 -9.65 -17.66
C LEU A 294 -15.30 -9.32 -18.51
N LYS A 295 -15.45 -8.05 -18.89
CA LYS A 295 -16.44 -7.57 -19.86
C LYS A 295 -16.06 -8.02 -21.27
N SER A 296 -16.97 -7.90 -22.25
CA SER A 296 -16.70 -8.40 -23.60
C SER A 296 -15.54 -7.67 -24.29
N ASP A 297 -15.49 -6.34 -24.15
CA ASP A 297 -14.42 -5.47 -24.66
C ASP A 297 -13.07 -5.73 -23.99
N GLU A 298 -13.07 -6.07 -22.70
CA GLU A 298 -11.86 -6.39 -21.95
C GLU A 298 -11.25 -7.76 -22.33
N LYS A 299 -12.07 -8.69 -22.87
CA LYS A 299 -11.59 -10.01 -23.31
C LYS A 299 -10.76 -9.95 -24.58
N ASP A 300 -10.95 -8.91 -25.38
CA ASP A 300 -10.21 -8.68 -26.63
C ASP A 300 -8.83 -8.04 -26.38
N LEU A 301 -8.57 -7.57 -25.15
CA LEU A 301 -7.27 -7.02 -24.77
C LEU A 301 -6.23 -8.14 -24.66
N GLU A 302 -4.98 -7.81 -25.00
CA GLU A 302 -3.85 -8.74 -24.88
C GLU A 302 -2.64 -8.05 -24.21
N GLY A 303 -1.68 -8.87 -23.77
CA GLY A 303 -0.41 -8.43 -23.18
C GLY A 303 -0.59 -7.49 -21.98
N LYS A 304 0.14 -6.38 -21.96
CA LYS A 304 0.15 -5.42 -20.84
C LYS A 304 -1.21 -4.77 -20.59
N ALA A 305 -2.03 -4.57 -21.63
CA ALA A 305 -3.35 -3.96 -21.48
C ALA A 305 -4.30 -4.89 -20.70
N LEU A 306 -4.33 -6.17 -21.07
CA LEU A 306 -5.10 -7.19 -20.35
C LEU A 306 -4.60 -7.35 -18.91
N LEU A 307 -3.28 -7.42 -18.73
CA LEU A 307 -2.67 -7.55 -17.40
C LEU A 307 -3.10 -6.43 -16.45
N LYS A 308 -3.10 -5.18 -16.95
CA LYS A 308 -3.54 -4.01 -16.18
C LYS A 308 -4.99 -4.14 -15.73
N VAL A 309 -5.90 -4.58 -16.61
CA VAL A 309 -7.32 -4.77 -16.27
C VAL A 309 -7.52 -5.90 -15.27
N VAL A 310 -6.89 -7.06 -15.51
CA VAL A 310 -6.98 -8.23 -14.63
C VAL A 310 -6.48 -7.90 -13.23
N MET A 311 -5.32 -7.26 -13.12
CA MET A 311 -4.74 -6.92 -11.82
C MET A 311 -5.56 -5.87 -11.06
N ARG A 312 -6.11 -4.87 -11.76
CA ARG A 312 -7.02 -3.88 -11.14
C ARG A 312 -8.28 -4.51 -10.56
N LYS A 313 -8.81 -5.55 -11.19
CA LYS A 313 -9.99 -6.28 -10.70
C LYS A 313 -9.63 -7.24 -9.57
N PHE A 314 -8.45 -7.86 -9.64
CA PHE A 314 -8.01 -8.81 -8.63
C PHE A 314 -7.64 -8.15 -7.29
N LEU A 315 -6.88 -7.06 -7.38
CA LEU A 315 -6.28 -6.34 -6.25
C LEU A 315 -6.32 -4.82 -6.50
N PRO A 316 -7.49 -4.17 -6.43
CA PRO A 316 -7.60 -2.74 -6.65
C PRO A 316 -6.71 -1.96 -5.66
N ALA A 317 -5.80 -1.12 -6.16
CA ALA A 317 -4.85 -0.40 -5.30
C ALA A 317 -5.55 0.49 -4.27
N ALA A 318 -6.62 1.16 -4.70
CA ALA A 318 -7.35 2.10 -3.85
C ALA A 318 -8.01 1.39 -2.66
N ASP A 319 -8.59 0.21 -2.85
CA ASP A 319 -9.24 -0.54 -1.78
C ASP A 319 -8.20 -0.97 -0.72
N ALA A 320 -7.02 -1.45 -1.15
CA ALA A 320 -5.94 -1.84 -0.26
C ALA A 320 -5.38 -0.66 0.55
N LEU A 321 -5.16 0.48 -0.12
CA LEU A 321 -4.63 1.68 0.50
C LEU A 321 -5.63 2.34 1.43
N MET A 322 -6.90 2.48 1.03
CA MET A 322 -7.95 3.05 1.87
C MET A 322 -8.16 2.22 3.13
N GLU A 323 -8.21 0.89 3.02
CA GLU A 323 -8.26 -0.01 4.19
C GLU A 323 -7.07 0.26 5.11
N MET A 324 -5.84 0.21 4.59
CA MET A 324 -4.63 0.45 5.38
C MET A 324 -4.65 1.82 6.09
N ILE A 325 -5.06 2.87 5.38
CA ILE A 325 -5.13 4.24 5.92
C ILE A 325 -6.14 4.32 7.07
N VAL A 326 -7.35 3.82 6.87
CA VAL A 326 -8.42 3.92 7.88
C VAL A 326 -8.08 3.11 9.13
N MET A 327 -7.48 1.94 8.95
CA MET A 327 -7.11 1.01 10.01
C MET A 327 -5.98 1.53 10.90
N HIS A 328 -4.97 2.18 10.30
CA HIS A 328 -3.71 2.45 10.99
C HIS A 328 -3.43 3.94 11.25
N LEU A 329 -3.92 4.85 10.40
CA LEU A 329 -3.72 6.27 10.63
C LEU A 329 -4.68 6.78 11.71
N PRO A 330 -4.22 7.67 12.60
CA PRO A 330 -5.06 8.20 13.67
C PRO A 330 -6.09 9.18 13.11
N SER A 331 -7.23 9.27 13.78
CA SER A 331 -8.14 10.41 13.64
C SER A 331 -7.51 11.67 14.25
N PRO A 332 -7.97 12.88 13.87
CA PRO A 332 -7.52 14.12 14.51
C PRO A 332 -7.72 14.09 16.03
N VAL A 333 -8.82 13.50 16.51
CA VAL A 333 -9.12 13.34 17.94
C VAL A 333 -8.08 12.48 18.65
N THR A 334 -7.58 11.44 18.00
CA THR A 334 -6.52 10.59 18.54
C THR A 334 -5.16 11.27 18.46
N ALA A 335 -4.85 11.90 17.31
CA ALA A 335 -3.56 12.52 17.04
C ALA A 335 -3.28 13.73 17.95
N GLN A 336 -4.28 14.58 18.16
CA GLN A 336 -4.12 15.79 18.98
C GLN A 336 -3.76 15.48 20.43
N LYS A 337 -4.15 14.32 20.99
CA LYS A 337 -3.81 13.95 22.38
C LYS A 337 -2.32 13.94 22.67
N TYR A 338 -1.49 13.60 21.68
CA TYR A 338 -0.03 13.58 21.83
C TYR A 338 0.67 14.70 21.05
N ARG A 339 -0.03 15.42 20.16
CA ARG A 339 0.52 16.58 19.42
C ARG A 339 0.30 17.92 20.11
N LEU A 340 -0.79 18.10 20.88
CA LEU A 340 -1.14 19.42 21.46
C LEU A 340 -0.08 19.93 22.46
N TYR A 341 0.51 19.04 23.26
CA TYR A 341 1.54 19.39 24.25
C TYR A 341 2.90 19.83 23.64
N TRP A 342 3.01 19.86 22.31
CA TRP A 342 4.24 20.23 21.59
C TRP A 342 4.30 21.71 21.20
N TYR A 343 3.19 22.43 21.18
CA TYR A 343 3.17 23.88 20.94
C TYR A 343 2.99 24.63 22.27
N PRO A 344 4.07 25.01 22.96
CA PRO A 344 3.97 25.89 24.12
C PRO A 344 3.60 27.29 23.65
N GLY A 345 2.30 27.62 23.62
CA GLY A 345 1.86 28.97 23.26
C GLY A 345 0.44 29.13 22.68
N LEU A 346 -0.42 28.11 22.74
CA LEU A 346 -1.86 28.25 22.50
C LEU A 346 -2.66 28.10 23.80
#